data_AF-A0A5E7A416-F1
#
_entry.id   AF-A0A5E7A416-F1
#
_cell.length_a   1.000
_cell.length_b   1.000
_cell.length_c   1.000
_cell.angle_alpha   90.00
_cell.angle_beta   90.00
_cell.angle_gamma   90.00
#
_symmetry.space_group_name_H-M   'P 1'
#
loop_
_entity.id
_entity.type
_entity.pdbx_description
1 polymer ?
#
loop_
_entity_poly.entity_id
_entity_poly.type
_entity_poly.pdbx_seq_one_letter_code
_entity_poly.pdbx_strand_id
1 'polypeptide(L)'
;MSGYAEGQFDKLRWSVPNTYRGDSWNRTYVHPSGLMFNQAQTPAVKDKAVSYLSPNADHALFLLGEIPARGMKVYLAFQRSAYRVLPPFGSDPYYVVITDNEAFALDPAEYKRAVIEIYQLVKATSPATVELANLFVAKKFEALYPVGYNTDDKGNIVRTRMGENRGEFFFDAREGNNYAARREENRLREVRREQQQKAQVHTRVLARYEQLKSGMKEFEGREAEALAQMAGVKVTFSPPMKMLDPASSKSAVPMMIHVTGKRGDFYEIDFPRQGRVLADIELESSWYVIAAANMTPYLPLEDGRAIPTFRVYSAATAPEACKQDHCADRVSFGAVLQKEFPNAGIDFSWTPEVSEQYVTAWQQASAQIQ
;
A
#
# COMPACT_ATOMS: atom_id res chain seq x y z
N MET A 1 3.91 -24.28 60.32
CA MET A 1 4.54 -25.58 60.02
C MET A 1 4.98 -25.56 58.55
N SER A 2 6.22 -25.13 58.30
CA SER A 2 6.84 -25.11 56.98
C SER A 2 7.80 -26.30 56.90
N GLY A 3 7.31 -27.44 56.44
CA GLY A 3 8.11 -28.63 56.26
C GLY A 3 8.84 -28.60 54.92
N TYR A 4 10.03 -28.01 54.89
CA TYR A 4 11.11 -28.42 53.99
C TYR A 4 12.43 -28.17 54.73
N ALA A 5 13.21 -29.25 54.86
CA ALA A 5 14.28 -29.39 55.83
C ALA A 5 15.45 -28.41 55.62
N GLU A 6 15.81 -27.70 56.69
CA GLU A 6 17.18 -27.23 56.89
C GLU A 6 18.06 -28.46 57.18
N GLY A 7 18.98 -28.76 56.27
CA GLY A 7 19.97 -29.82 56.42
C GLY A 7 21.05 -29.68 55.36
N GLN A 8 22.31 -29.97 55.72
CA GLN A 8 23.39 -30.07 54.74
C GLN A 8 23.07 -31.22 53.79
N PHE A 9 22.71 -30.89 52.55
CA PHE A 9 22.58 -31.88 51.50
C PHE A 9 23.97 -32.36 51.10
N ASP A 10 24.30 -33.60 51.45
CA ASP A 10 25.39 -34.31 50.81
C ASP A 10 25.16 -34.29 49.30
N LYS A 11 26.13 -33.76 48.55
CA LYS A 11 26.11 -33.72 47.08
C LYS A 11 25.96 -35.17 46.57
N LEU A 12 24.73 -35.55 46.21
CA LEU A 12 24.46 -36.77 45.45
C LEU A 12 25.28 -36.73 44.15
N ARG A 13 26.37 -37.50 44.13
CA ARG A 13 27.28 -37.60 42.99
C ARG A 13 26.75 -38.68 42.05
N TRP A 14 25.98 -38.27 41.04
CA TRP A 14 25.60 -39.16 39.94
C TRP A 14 26.76 -39.26 38.96
N SER A 15 27.64 -40.25 39.14
CA SER A 15 28.59 -40.66 38.10
C SER A 15 28.02 -41.85 37.35
N VAL A 16 27.67 -41.67 36.07
CA VAL A 16 27.48 -42.79 35.16
C VAL A 16 28.87 -43.39 34.89
N PRO A 17 29.11 -44.69 35.16
CA PRO A 17 30.40 -45.31 34.85
C PRO A 17 30.70 -45.20 33.35
N ASN A 18 31.93 -44.83 32.99
CA ASN A 18 32.45 -44.71 31.61
C ASN A 18 32.04 -43.48 30.77
N THR A 19 31.47 -42.42 31.34
CA THR A 19 31.43 -41.11 30.66
C THR A 19 32.59 -40.22 31.12
N TYR A 20 33.53 -39.93 30.23
CA TYR A 20 34.64 -38.99 30.44
C TYR A 20 34.11 -37.55 30.58
N ARG A 21 33.53 -37.21 31.73
CA ARG A 21 33.31 -35.83 32.19
C ARG A 21 33.81 -35.76 33.62
N GLY A 22 35.12 -35.54 33.77
CA GLY A 22 35.70 -35.25 35.07
C GLY A 22 34.96 -34.09 35.73
N ASP A 23 34.55 -34.29 36.98
CA ASP A 23 34.19 -33.32 38.02
C ASP A 23 34.13 -31.81 37.68
N SER A 24 33.34 -31.43 36.68
CA SER A 24 33.15 -30.01 36.32
C SER A 24 32.00 -29.37 37.08
N TRP A 25 31.38 -30.07 38.05
CA TRP A 25 30.32 -29.54 38.90
C TRP A 25 30.73 -28.30 39.70
N ASN A 26 32.03 -28.14 39.98
CA ASN A 26 32.55 -26.92 40.64
C ASN A 26 32.58 -25.70 39.70
N ARG A 27 32.33 -25.89 38.40
CA ARG A 27 32.26 -24.83 37.37
C ARG A 27 30.85 -24.62 36.84
N THR A 28 29.86 -25.27 37.44
CA THR A 28 28.45 -25.20 37.00
C THR A 28 27.58 -24.73 38.16
N TYR A 29 26.78 -23.70 37.89
CA TYR A 29 25.74 -23.22 38.76
C TYR A 29 24.38 -23.78 38.30
N VAL A 30 23.61 -24.34 39.23
CA VAL A 30 22.25 -24.83 38.96
C VAL A 30 21.26 -23.78 39.44
N HIS A 31 20.53 -23.21 38.50
CA HIS A 31 19.49 -22.22 38.78
C HIS A 31 18.24 -22.91 39.39
N PRO A 32 17.44 -22.26 40.25
CA PRO A 32 16.21 -22.83 40.82
C PRO A 32 15.19 -23.37 39.79
N SER A 33 15.25 -22.91 38.55
CA SER A 33 14.45 -23.42 37.43
C SER A 33 14.93 -24.77 36.86
N GLY A 34 16.02 -25.34 37.40
CA GLY A 34 16.66 -26.56 36.89
C GLY A 34 17.61 -26.33 35.71
N LEU A 35 17.79 -25.09 35.24
CA LEU A 35 18.74 -24.75 34.18
C LEU A 35 20.17 -24.66 34.73
N MET A 36 21.14 -25.12 33.94
CA MET A 36 22.56 -25.10 34.30
C MET A 36 23.28 -23.95 33.60
N PHE A 37 24.06 -23.17 34.34
CA PHE A 37 24.87 -22.05 33.85
C PHE A 37 26.34 -22.27 34.23
N ASN A 38 27.27 -21.65 33.51
CA ASN A 38 28.66 -21.58 33.95
C ASN A 38 28.76 -20.78 35.25
N GLN A 39 29.68 -21.18 36.15
CA GLN A 39 29.86 -20.53 37.46
C GLN A 39 30.11 -19.01 37.33
N ALA A 40 30.80 -18.57 36.28
CA ALA A 40 31.05 -17.15 35.98
C ALA A 40 29.75 -16.33 35.78
N GLN A 41 28.66 -16.97 35.35
CA GLN A 41 27.39 -16.32 35.09
C GLN A 41 26.48 -16.25 36.32
N THR A 42 26.88 -16.86 37.44
CA THR A 42 26.10 -16.87 38.68
C THR A 42 25.62 -15.48 39.09
N PRO A 43 26.47 -14.42 39.12
CA PRO A 43 26.02 -13.08 39.52
C PRO A 43 24.92 -12.50 38.61
N ALA A 44 24.87 -12.93 37.35
CA ALA A 44 23.93 -12.44 36.36
C ALA A 44 22.55 -13.10 36.44
N VAL A 45 22.47 -14.35 36.93
CA VAL A 45 21.24 -15.16 36.98
C VAL A 45 20.73 -15.43 38.39
N LYS A 46 21.57 -15.27 39.42
CA LYS A 46 21.18 -15.50 40.81
C LYS A 46 20.04 -14.55 41.18
N ASP A 47 19.02 -15.09 41.85
CA ASP A 47 17.82 -14.38 42.31
C ASP A 47 16.91 -13.82 41.20
N LYS A 48 17.09 -14.23 39.93
CA LYS A 48 16.21 -13.82 38.81
C LYS A 48 15.33 -14.97 38.31
N ALA A 49 14.07 -14.69 38.02
CA ALA A 49 13.18 -15.71 37.46
C ALA A 49 13.39 -15.86 35.94
N VAL A 50 13.40 -17.11 35.45
CA VAL A 50 13.36 -17.38 34.02
C VAL A 50 12.00 -16.92 33.49
N SER A 51 12.01 -15.98 32.56
CA SER A 51 10.80 -15.39 31.98
C SER A 51 10.41 -16.05 30.67
N TYR A 52 11.40 -16.51 29.90
CA TYR A 52 11.16 -17.20 28.64
C TYR A 52 12.27 -18.22 28.37
N LEU A 53 11.89 -19.35 27.79
CA LEU A 53 12.78 -20.40 27.30
C LEU A 53 12.40 -20.66 25.84
N SER A 54 13.37 -20.63 24.94
CA SER A 54 13.11 -20.89 23.51
C SER A 54 12.55 -22.30 23.29
N PRO A 55 11.86 -22.55 22.17
CA PRO A 55 11.31 -23.87 21.84
C PRO A 55 12.35 -25.00 21.82
N ASN A 56 13.58 -24.70 21.39
CA ASN A 56 14.70 -25.65 21.39
C ASN A 56 15.45 -25.67 22.74
N ALA A 57 14.96 -24.91 23.72
CA ALA A 57 15.54 -24.64 25.03
C ALA A 57 16.99 -24.12 25.00
N ASP A 58 17.46 -23.64 23.86
CA ASP A 58 18.81 -23.15 23.60
C ASP A 58 19.05 -21.70 24.01
N HIS A 59 17.97 -20.96 24.28
CA HIS A 59 18.00 -19.60 24.79
C HIS A 59 17.12 -19.47 26.04
N ALA A 60 17.70 -18.96 27.12
CA ALA A 60 17.00 -18.65 28.36
C ALA A 60 17.05 -17.14 28.60
N LEU A 61 15.89 -16.55 28.88
CA LEU A 61 15.73 -15.11 29.06
C LEU A 61 15.19 -14.80 30.45
N PHE A 62 15.79 -13.78 31.06
CA PHE A 62 15.44 -13.27 32.39
C PHE A 62 14.98 -11.83 32.26
N LEU A 63 13.76 -11.52 32.70
CA LEU A 63 13.25 -10.15 32.72
C LEU A 63 14.07 -9.32 33.73
N LEU A 64 14.64 -8.22 33.25
CA LEU A 64 15.32 -7.25 34.09
C LEU A 64 14.37 -6.15 34.56
N GLY A 65 13.43 -5.75 33.69
CA GLY A 65 12.43 -4.74 33.99
C GLY A 65 11.73 -4.21 32.75
N GLU A 66 10.94 -3.16 32.94
CA GLU A 66 10.15 -2.53 31.89
C GLU A 66 10.48 -1.04 31.81
N ILE A 67 10.38 -0.46 30.61
CA ILE A 67 10.45 0.98 30.36
C ILE A 67 9.06 1.42 29.90
N PRO A 68 8.16 1.84 30.82
CA PRO A 68 6.75 2.07 30.52
C PRO A 68 6.55 3.16 29.46
N ALA A 69 7.35 4.22 29.49
CA ALA A 69 7.28 5.33 28.54
C ALA A 69 7.43 4.90 27.07
N ARG A 70 8.10 3.76 26.83
CA ARG A 70 8.32 3.21 25.48
C ARG A 70 7.62 1.87 25.25
N GLY A 71 6.91 1.34 26.26
CA GLY A 71 6.30 0.01 26.20
C GLY A 71 7.33 -1.09 25.91
N MET A 72 8.52 -1.00 26.51
CA MET A 72 9.62 -1.95 26.29
C MET A 72 9.78 -2.86 27.50
N LYS A 73 9.93 -4.16 27.25
CA LYS A 73 10.35 -5.13 28.26
C LYS A 73 11.78 -5.56 27.96
N VAL A 74 12.67 -5.41 28.94
CA VAL A 74 14.11 -5.66 28.77
C VAL A 74 14.49 -6.97 29.44
N TYR A 75 15.16 -7.83 28.68
CA TYR A 75 15.57 -9.16 29.08
C TYR A 75 17.07 -9.34 28.92
N LEU A 76 17.65 -10.12 29.82
CA LEU A 76 18.98 -10.67 29.70
C LEU A 76 18.88 -12.09 29.14
N ALA A 77 19.49 -12.34 28.00
CA ALA A 77 19.42 -13.60 27.29
C ALA A 77 20.75 -14.36 27.36
N PHE A 78 20.66 -15.67 27.53
CA PHE A 78 21.79 -16.60 27.53
C PHE A 78 21.59 -17.63 26.45
N GLN A 79 22.65 -17.95 25.71
CA GLN A 79 22.65 -18.99 24.70
C GLN A 79 23.52 -20.17 25.13
N ARG A 80 23.11 -21.37 24.75
CA ARG A 80 23.94 -22.58 24.84
C ARG A 80 24.34 -23.06 23.46
N SER A 81 25.47 -23.74 23.35
CA SER A 81 25.88 -24.39 22.11
C SER A 81 25.01 -25.63 21.84
N ALA A 82 24.48 -25.75 20.62
CA ALA A 82 23.42 -26.70 20.28
C ALA A 82 23.90 -28.12 19.90
N TYR A 83 25.07 -28.58 20.37
CA TYR A 83 25.63 -29.86 19.87
C TYR A 83 25.35 -31.06 20.80
N ARG A 84 24.34 -31.86 20.42
CA ARG A 84 23.99 -33.24 20.85
C ARG A 84 23.73 -33.54 22.34
N VAL A 85 24.24 -32.75 23.29
CA VAL A 85 23.97 -32.87 24.73
C VAL A 85 23.82 -31.47 25.29
N LEU A 86 22.75 -31.19 26.06
CA LEU A 86 22.48 -29.86 26.61
C LEU A 86 23.62 -29.43 27.55
N PRO A 87 24.54 -28.55 27.12
CA PRO A 87 25.57 -28.05 28.01
C PRO A 87 25.01 -26.93 28.89
N PRO A 88 25.71 -26.56 29.98
CA PRO A 88 25.39 -25.33 30.69
C PRO A 88 25.40 -24.13 29.73
N PHE A 89 24.54 -23.14 29.99
CA PHE A 89 24.64 -21.82 29.36
C PHE A 89 26.02 -21.24 29.66
N GLY A 90 26.70 -20.79 28.62
CA GLY A 90 28.11 -20.43 28.72
C GLY A 90 28.58 -19.38 27.74
N SER A 91 27.74 -18.96 26.78
CA SER A 91 28.01 -17.78 25.97
C SER A 91 27.88 -16.52 26.82
N ASP A 92 28.60 -15.47 26.45
CA ASP A 92 28.35 -14.15 27.03
C ASP A 92 26.87 -13.76 26.86
N PRO A 93 26.27 -13.12 27.87
CA PRO A 93 24.90 -12.72 27.80
C PRO A 93 24.73 -11.61 26.75
N TYR A 94 23.53 -11.51 26.22
CA TYR A 94 23.14 -10.43 25.32
C TYR A 94 21.78 -9.88 25.72
N TYR A 95 21.45 -8.72 25.20
CA TYR A 95 20.25 -7.99 25.57
C TYR A 95 19.14 -8.23 24.56
N VAL A 96 17.95 -8.49 25.08
CA VAL A 96 16.73 -8.64 24.27
C VAL A 96 15.68 -7.68 24.77
N VAL A 97 15.06 -6.94 23.86
CA VAL A 97 13.97 -6.02 24.19
C VAL A 97 12.75 -6.37 23.35
N ILE A 98 11.61 -6.51 24.01
CA ILE A 98 10.33 -6.76 23.37
C ILE A 98 9.46 -5.51 23.44
N THR A 99 9.02 -5.02 22.29
CA THR A 99 8.13 -3.85 22.18
C THR A 99 7.37 -3.83 20.86
N ASP A 100 6.11 -3.38 20.89
CA ASP A 100 5.32 -3.15 19.67
C ASP A 100 5.62 -1.78 19.02
N ASN A 101 6.29 -0.88 19.74
CA ASN A 101 6.60 0.46 19.27
C ASN A 101 7.89 0.46 18.44
N GLU A 102 7.79 0.71 17.13
CA GLU A 102 8.95 0.83 16.23
C GLU A 102 9.39 2.27 15.98
N ALA A 103 8.61 3.27 16.40
CA ALA A 103 8.82 4.67 16.02
C ALA A 103 10.15 5.22 16.55
N PHE A 104 10.60 4.75 17.72
CA PHE A 104 11.88 5.15 18.31
C PHE A 104 13.08 4.82 17.40
N ALA A 105 12.97 3.81 16.54
CA ALA A 105 14.05 3.36 15.67
C ALA A 105 14.15 4.18 14.37
N LEU A 106 13.18 5.04 14.06
CA LEU A 106 13.16 5.84 12.84
C LEU A 106 13.95 7.15 12.98
N ASP A 107 14.01 7.71 14.19
CA ASP A 107 14.79 8.91 14.51
C ASP A 107 16.07 8.53 15.27
N PRO A 108 17.27 8.85 14.75
CA PRO A 108 18.54 8.59 15.44
C PRO A 108 18.63 9.16 16.86
N ALA A 109 18.00 10.30 17.14
CA ALA A 109 18.04 10.93 18.46
C ALA A 109 17.21 10.13 19.47
N GLU A 110 15.97 9.77 19.10
CA GLU A 110 15.12 8.90 19.91
C GLU A 110 15.68 7.49 20.04
N TYR A 111 16.32 6.97 19.00
CA TYR A 111 16.96 5.66 19.04
C TYR A 111 18.08 5.63 20.08
N LYS A 112 18.96 6.64 20.07
CA LYS A 112 20.02 6.77 21.08
C LYS A 112 19.45 6.91 22.50
N ARG A 113 18.39 7.71 22.70
CA ARG A 113 17.73 7.86 24.01
C ARG A 113 17.19 6.53 24.52
N ALA A 114 16.49 5.77 23.66
CA ALA A 114 15.96 4.46 24.02
C ALA A 114 17.07 3.49 24.46
N VAL A 115 18.19 3.43 23.73
CA VAL A 115 19.31 2.54 24.10
C VAL A 115 19.97 2.97 25.43
N ILE A 116 20.09 4.26 25.70
CA ILE A 116 20.59 4.76 26.99
C ILE A 116 19.65 4.35 28.14
N GLU A 117 18.33 4.47 27.97
CA GLU A 117 17.35 4.05 28.98
C GLU A 117 17.44 2.54 29.26
N ILE A 118 17.56 1.72 28.21
CA ILE A 118 17.78 0.26 28.33
C ILE A 118 19.08 0.00 29.10
N TYR A 119 20.16 0.68 28.74
CA TYR A 119 21.45 0.52 29.41
C TYR A 119 21.41 0.91 30.89
N GLN A 120 20.75 2.01 31.25
CA GLN A 120 20.58 2.44 32.64
C GLN A 120 19.81 1.39 33.45
N LEU A 121 18.76 0.81 32.87
CA LEU A 121 18.00 -0.28 33.50
C LEU A 121 18.89 -1.52 33.72
N VAL A 122 19.67 -1.92 32.72
CA VAL A 122 20.62 -3.03 32.83
C VAL A 122 21.65 -2.75 33.93
N LYS A 123 22.24 -1.56 33.96
CA LYS A 123 23.25 -1.18 34.96
C LYS A 123 22.69 -1.21 36.39
N ALA A 124 21.44 -0.82 36.58
CA ALA A 124 20.78 -0.84 37.88
C ALA A 124 20.42 -2.27 38.36
N THR A 125 20.06 -3.17 37.44
CA THR A 125 19.50 -4.50 37.77
C THR A 125 20.50 -5.65 37.58
N SER A 126 21.54 -5.45 36.80
CA SER A 126 22.54 -6.46 36.43
C SER A 126 23.91 -5.82 36.15
N PRO A 127 24.55 -5.20 37.16
CA PRO A 127 25.81 -4.48 36.97
C PRO A 127 26.96 -5.39 36.50
N ALA A 128 26.90 -6.70 36.78
CA ALA A 128 27.91 -7.67 36.36
C ALA A 128 27.89 -7.98 34.85
N THR A 129 26.91 -7.48 34.10
CA THR A 129 26.75 -7.80 32.67
C THR A 129 26.87 -6.58 31.76
N VAL A 130 27.32 -5.42 32.26
CA VAL A 130 27.31 -4.14 31.52
C VAL A 130 28.29 -4.05 30.35
N GLU A 131 29.12 -5.08 30.12
CA GLU A 131 30.07 -5.12 29.01
C GLU A 131 29.40 -5.01 27.63
N LEU A 132 30.19 -4.64 26.61
CA LEU A 132 29.73 -4.48 25.24
C LEU A 132 29.19 -5.78 24.63
N ALA A 133 27.86 -5.92 24.61
CA ALA A 133 27.16 -7.10 24.10
C ALA A 133 26.17 -6.74 22.98
N ASN A 134 25.63 -7.78 22.33
CA ASN A 134 24.59 -7.61 21.32
C ASN A 134 23.28 -7.13 21.97
N LEU A 135 22.56 -6.25 21.28
CA LEU A 135 21.22 -5.80 21.62
C LEU A 135 20.28 -6.15 20.47
N PHE A 136 19.25 -6.93 20.78
CA PHE A 136 18.19 -7.29 19.85
C PHE A 136 16.87 -6.71 20.33
N VAL A 137 16.23 -5.90 19.49
CA VAL A 137 14.91 -5.35 19.74
C VAL A 137 13.93 -5.94 18.73
N ALA A 138 12.85 -6.53 19.21
CA ALA A 138 11.85 -7.21 18.40
C ALA A 138 10.44 -6.99 18.95
N LYS A 139 9.43 -7.27 18.11
CA LYS A 139 8.02 -7.22 18.52
C LYS A 139 7.62 -8.35 19.46
N LYS A 140 8.17 -9.55 19.21
CA LYS A 140 7.87 -10.76 19.98
C LYS A 140 9.07 -11.71 19.98
N PHE A 141 9.09 -12.66 20.91
CA PHE A 141 10.17 -13.63 21.03
C PHE A 141 10.28 -14.57 19.82
N GLU A 142 9.17 -14.90 19.17
CA GLU A 142 9.12 -15.80 18.02
C GLU A 142 9.88 -15.23 16.82
N ALA A 143 10.04 -13.91 16.74
CA ALA A 143 10.84 -13.26 15.69
C ALA A 143 12.34 -13.45 15.89
N LEU A 144 12.79 -13.60 17.14
CA LEU A 144 14.19 -13.85 17.50
C LEU A 144 14.50 -15.33 17.59
N TYR A 145 13.51 -16.15 17.96
CA TYR A 145 13.64 -17.58 18.23
C TYR A 145 12.53 -18.38 17.52
N PRO A 146 12.54 -18.45 16.18
CA PRO A 146 11.51 -19.15 15.43
C PRO A 146 11.58 -20.67 15.62
N VAL A 147 10.43 -21.34 15.48
CA VAL A 147 10.35 -22.80 15.43
C VAL A 147 10.70 -23.25 14.01
N GLY A 148 11.83 -23.95 13.86
CA GLY A 148 12.32 -24.46 12.57
C GLY A 148 13.35 -23.57 11.87
N TYR A 149 13.62 -23.85 10.60
CA TYR A 149 14.69 -23.19 9.83
C TYR A 149 14.27 -21.87 9.14
N ASN A 150 12.99 -21.50 9.21
CA ASN A 150 12.49 -20.32 8.51
C ASN A 150 12.56 -19.09 9.41
N THR A 151 13.52 -18.21 9.16
CA THR A 151 13.66 -16.92 9.84
C THR A 151 12.94 -15.83 9.05
N ASP A 152 11.88 -15.25 9.61
CA ASP A 152 11.24 -14.03 9.06
C ASP A 152 11.67 -12.80 9.88
N ASP A 153 12.24 -11.81 9.19
CA ASP A 153 12.73 -10.57 9.80
C ASP A 153 11.61 -9.55 10.10
N LYS A 154 10.35 -9.82 9.73
CA LYS A 154 9.22 -8.89 9.95
C LYS A 154 9.03 -8.48 11.40
N GLY A 155 9.33 -9.36 12.36
CA GLY A 155 9.21 -9.06 13.78
C GLY A 155 10.46 -8.42 14.39
N ASN A 156 11.58 -8.35 13.66
CA ASN A 156 12.80 -7.68 14.11
C ASN A 156 12.65 -6.16 13.93
N ILE A 157 13.08 -5.39 14.94
CA ILE A 157 13.07 -3.92 14.90
C ILE A 157 14.51 -3.45 14.71
N VAL A 158 15.40 -3.79 15.65
CA VAL A 158 16.82 -3.44 15.55
C VAL A 158 17.72 -4.56 16.06
N ARG A 159 18.89 -4.74 15.44
CA ARG A 159 20.00 -5.56 15.95
C ARG A 159 21.26 -4.73 15.95
N THR A 160 21.85 -4.48 17.12
CA THR A 160 23.01 -3.60 17.31
C THR A 160 23.86 -4.11 18.48
N ARG A 161 24.78 -3.28 18.98
CA ARG A 161 25.55 -3.53 20.20
C ARG A 161 25.45 -2.36 21.16
N MET A 162 25.42 -2.66 22.46
CA MET A 162 25.50 -1.64 23.52
C MET A 162 26.26 -2.17 24.73
N GLY A 163 26.82 -1.27 25.54
CA GLY A 163 27.44 -1.60 26.82
C GLY A 163 28.65 -0.72 27.11
N GLU A 164 29.43 -1.07 28.11
CA GLU A 164 30.67 -0.39 28.46
C GLU A 164 31.82 -0.91 27.58
N ASN A 165 32.56 0.02 26.96
CA ASN A 165 33.80 -0.24 26.25
C ASN A 165 34.87 0.70 26.81
N ARG A 166 35.95 0.16 27.39
CA ARG A 166 37.01 0.92 28.06
C ARG A 166 36.51 1.87 29.17
N GLY A 167 35.44 1.49 29.87
CA GLY A 167 34.86 2.28 30.97
C GLY A 167 33.89 3.38 30.54
N GLU A 168 33.62 3.54 29.24
CA GLU A 168 32.64 4.48 28.70
C GLU A 168 31.48 3.73 28.05
N PHE A 169 30.28 4.34 28.08
CA PHE A 169 29.12 3.78 27.38
C PHE A 169 29.32 3.88 25.85
N PHE A 170 29.19 2.74 25.19
CA PHE A 170 29.30 2.59 23.75
C PHE A 170 27.95 2.22 23.13
N PHE A 171 27.56 2.99 22.12
CA PHE A 171 26.46 2.70 21.21
C PHE A 171 26.64 3.53 19.94
N ASP A 172 26.54 2.89 18.77
CA ASP A 172 26.50 3.56 17.47
C ASP A 172 25.19 3.21 16.74
N ALA A 173 24.38 4.23 16.46
CA ALA A 173 23.12 4.10 15.75
C ALA A 173 23.31 3.70 14.27
N ARG A 174 24.51 3.90 13.72
CA ARG A 174 24.89 3.51 12.35
C ARG A 174 25.35 2.05 12.29
N GLU A 175 25.79 1.49 13.41
CA GLU A 175 26.22 0.10 13.47
C GLU A 175 25.05 -0.85 13.76
N GLY A 176 24.98 -1.91 12.96
CA GLY A 176 23.95 -2.94 13.07
C GLY A 176 22.86 -2.83 12.01
N ASN A 177 21.78 -3.61 12.20
CA ASN A 177 20.66 -3.71 11.28
C ASN A 177 19.43 -3.04 11.87
N ASN A 178 19.00 -1.92 11.29
CA ASN A 178 17.73 -1.27 11.61
C ASN A 178 16.65 -1.71 10.61
N TYR A 179 15.86 -2.69 11.00
CA TYR A 179 14.81 -3.27 10.16
C TYR A 179 13.62 -2.32 10.03
N ALA A 180 13.30 -1.55 11.07
CA ALA A 180 12.22 -0.55 11.04
C ALA A 180 12.51 0.55 10.01
N ALA A 181 13.71 1.13 10.04
CA ALA A 181 14.12 2.14 9.06
C ALA A 181 14.13 1.59 7.62
N ARG A 182 14.60 0.35 7.42
CA ARG A 182 14.59 -0.30 6.09
C ARG A 182 13.17 -0.55 5.56
N ARG A 183 12.24 -0.97 6.43
CA ARG A 183 10.82 -1.12 6.07
C ARG A 183 10.21 0.20 5.65
N GLU A 184 10.47 1.26 6.41
CA GLU A 184 9.96 2.59 6.10
C GLU A 184 10.56 3.14 4.80
N GLU A 185 11.85 2.94 4.58
CA GLU A 185 12.50 3.32 3.32
C GLU A 185 11.89 2.58 2.12
N ASN A 186 11.64 1.28 2.24
CA ASN A 186 10.98 0.50 1.20
C ASN A 186 9.55 1.01 0.93
N ARG A 187 8.77 1.29 1.98
CA ARG A 187 7.42 1.88 1.86
C ARG A 187 7.46 3.20 1.11
N LEU A 188 8.39 4.10 1.47
CA LEU A 188 8.56 5.39 0.80
C LEU A 188 9.06 5.24 -0.64
N ARG A 189 9.89 4.22 -0.95
CA ARG A 189 10.31 3.90 -2.32
C ARG A 189 9.14 3.40 -3.16
N GLU A 190 8.29 2.53 -2.62
CA GLU A 190 7.10 2.01 -3.31
C GLU A 190 6.09 3.12 -3.60
N VAL A 191 5.76 3.94 -2.61
CA VAL A 191 4.86 5.10 -2.78
C VAL A 191 5.40 6.04 -3.88
N ARG A 192 6.70 6.31 -3.88
CA ARG A 192 7.32 7.13 -4.94
C ARG A 192 7.26 6.47 -6.31
N ARG A 193 7.50 5.16 -6.39
CA ARG A 193 7.40 4.41 -7.63
C ARG A 193 5.98 4.48 -8.21
N GLU A 194 4.96 4.34 -7.37
CA GLU A 194 3.57 4.47 -7.78
C GLU A 194 3.24 5.88 -8.27
N GLN A 195 3.69 6.92 -7.54
CA GLN A 195 3.51 8.31 -7.95
C GLN A 195 4.20 8.60 -9.30
N GLN A 196 5.43 8.10 -9.49
CA GLN A 196 6.15 8.23 -10.76
C GLN A 196 5.42 7.53 -11.91
N GLN A 197 4.93 6.32 -11.68
CA GLN A 197 4.16 5.57 -12.68
C GLN A 197 2.88 6.30 -13.06
N LYS A 198 2.13 6.83 -12.08
CA LYS A 198 0.94 7.66 -12.34
C LYS A 198 1.31 8.90 -13.15
N ALA A 199 2.33 9.65 -12.75
CA ALA A 199 2.77 10.84 -13.48
C ALA A 199 3.15 10.52 -14.93
N GLN A 200 3.90 9.44 -15.19
CA GLN A 200 4.25 9.00 -16.56
C GLN A 200 3.03 8.63 -17.40
N VAL A 201 2.02 8.00 -16.80
CA VAL A 201 0.76 7.71 -17.48
C VAL A 201 0.05 9.02 -17.82
N HIS A 202 -0.13 9.91 -16.85
CA HIS A 202 -0.82 11.19 -17.05
C HIS A 202 -0.09 12.15 -18.00
N THR A 203 1.24 12.10 -18.08
CA THR A 203 2.01 12.82 -19.13
C THR A 203 1.67 12.30 -20.54
N ARG A 204 1.59 10.97 -20.71
CA ARG A 204 1.20 10.38 -22.01
C ARG A 204 -0.25 10.69 -22.38
N VAL A 205 -1.14 10.70 -21.39
CA VAL A 205 -2.54 11.09 -21.56
C VAL A 205 -2.64 12.53 -22.04
N LEU A 206 -1.93 13.47 -21.42
CA LEU A 206 -1.90 14.88 -21.84
C LEU A 206 -1.34 15.06 -23.26
N ALA A 207 -0.23 14.38 -23.58
CA ALA A 207 0.34 14.42 -24.93
C ALA A 207 -0.65 13.88 -25.98
N ARG A 208 -1.37 12.80 -25.64
CA ARG A 208 -2.38 12.22 -26.51
C ARG A 208 -3.60 13.12 -26.64
N TYR A 209 -4.03 13.76 -25.56
CA TYR A 209 -5.09 14.76 -25.58
C TYR A 209 -4.78 15.91 -26.54
N GLU A 210 -3.57 16.49 -26.47
CA GLU A 210 -3.16 17.57 -27.40
C GLU A 210 -3.07 17.08 -28.85
N GLN A 211 -2.63 15.85 -29.08
CA GLN A 211 -2.65 15.24 -30.40
C GLN A 211 -4.08 15.07 -30.94
N LEU A 212 -5.02 14.62 -30.10
CA LEU A 212 -6.44 14.52 -30.48
C LEU A 212 -6.98 15.92 -30.78
N LYS A 213 -6.83 16.89 -29.86
CA LYS A 213 -7.30 18.27 -30.00
C LYS A 213 -6.77 18.96 -31.26
N SER A 214 -5.51 18.75 -31.62
CA SER A 214 -4.95 19.29 -32.86
C SER A 214 -5.53 18.63 -34.11
N GLY A 215 -5.73 17.31 -34.11
CA GLY A 215 -6.42 16.58 -35.17
C GLY A 215 -7.90 16.96 -35.32
N MET A 216 -8.55 17.39 -34.22
CA MET A 216 -9.95 17.83 -34.22
C MET A 216 -10.20 19.09 -35.06
N LYS A 217 -9.16 19.86 -35.42
CA LYS A 217 -9.31 21.04 -36.31
C LYS A 217 -9.87 20.66 -37.69
N GLU A 218 -9.60 19.46 -38.17
CA GLU A 218 -10.17 18.96 -39.43
C GLU A 218 -11.66 18.63 -39.33
N PHE A 219 -12.18 18.57 -38.10
CA PHE A 219 -13.56 18.25 -37.74
C PHE A 219 -14.29 19.45 -37.13
N GLU A 220 -13.86 20.68 -37.41
CA GLU A 220 -14.50 21.89 -36.88
C GLU A 220 -16.02 21.90 -37.19
N GLY A 221 -16.84 21.97 -36.14
CA GLY A 221 -18.31 21.85 -36.20
C GLY A 221 -18.87 20.40 -36.28
N ARG A 222 -18.01 19.38 -36.20
CA ARG A 222 -18.32 17.94 -36.16
C ARG A 222 -17.50 17.19 -35.11
N GLU A 223 -17.07 17.88 -34.06
CA GLU A 223 -16.12 17.35 -33.09
C GLU A 223 -16.71 16.18 -32.30
N ALA A 224 -17.97 16.30 -31.89
CA ALA A 224 -18.68 15.23 -31.21
C ALA A 224 -18.91 14.00 -32.10
N GLU A 225 -19.00 14.15 -33.42
CA GLU A 225 -19.05 13.01 -34.35
C GLU A 225 -17.73 12.24 -34.35
N ALA A 226 -16.61 12.95 -34.49
CA ALA A 226 -15.30 12.32 -34.52
C ALA A 226 -14.97 11.67 -33.16
N LEU A 227 -15.32 12.31 -32.03
CA LEU A 227 -15.19 11.73 -30.69
C LEU A 227 -16.06 10.49 -30.51
N ALA A 228 -17.31 10.51 -30.98
CA ALA A 228 -18.21 9.35 -30.91
C ALA A 228 -17.68 8.17 -31.74
N GLN A 229 -17.18 8.41 -32.95
CA GLN A 229 -16.56 7.39 -33.79
C GLN A 229 -15.30 6.81 -33.16
N MET A 230 -14.41 7.66 -32.60
CA MET A 230 -13.23 7.23 -31.86
C MET A 230 -13.59 6.46 -30.58
N ALA A 231 -14.69 6.82 -29.93
CA ALA A 231 -15.29 6.09 -28.82
C ALA A 231 -16.06 4.82 -29.27
N GLY A 232 -15.98 4.43 -30.55
CA GLY A 232 -16.57 3.20 -31.08
C GLY A 232 -18.09 3.20 -31.16
N VAL A 233 -18.72 4.38 -31.08
CA VAL A 233 -20.16 4.56 -31.30
C VAL A 233 -20.40 4.65 -32.80
N LYS A 234 -21.20 3.71 -33.35
CA LYS A 234 -21.58 3.72 -34.78
C LYS A 234 -22.63 4.78 -35.04
N VAL A 235 -22.20 5.98 -35.42
CA VAL A 235 -23.06 7.11 -35.78
C VAL A 235 -22.76 7.59 -37.19
N THR A 236 -23.80 7.91 -37.94
CA THR A 236 -23.69 8.45 -39.30
C THR A 236 -24.28 9.84 -39.35
N PHE A 237 -23.46 10.86 -39.64
CA PHE A 237 -23.93 12.19 -39.94
C PHE A 237 -23.75 12.44 -41.44
N SER A 238 -24.87 12.46 -42.15
CA SER A 238 -24.83 12.88 -43.55
C SER A 238 -24.39 14.35 -43.61
N PRO A 239 -23.47 14.74 -44.51
CA PRO A 239 -23.12 16.14 -44.73
C PRO A 239 -24.39 16.99 -44.94
N PRO A 240 -24.40 18.29 -44.57
CA PRO A 240 -25.60 19.14 -44.65
C PRO A 240 -26.32 19.06 -46.01
N MET A 241 -25.56 18.99 -47.10
CA MET A 241 -26.08 18.85 -48.47
C MET A 241 -26.74 17.50 -48.74
N LYS A 242 -26.22 16.39 -48.20
CA LYS A 242 -26.86 15.06 -48.29
C LYS A 242 -28.13 14.98 -47.46
N MET A 243 -28.20 15.73 -46.36
CA MET A 243 -29.44 15.83 -45.60
C MET A 243 -30.49 16.57 -46.43
N LEU A 244 -30.12 17.61 -47.16
CA LEU A 244 -31.05 18.33 -48.05
C LEU A 244 -31.53 17.50 -49.27
N ASP A 245 -30.89 16.36 -49.56
CA ASP A 245 -31.32 15.45 -50.62
C ASP A 245 -32.65 14.77 -50.24
N PRO A 246 -33.73 14.91 -51.04
CA PRO A 246 -34.99 14.21 -50.82
C PRO A 246 -34.84 12.68 -50.73
N ALA A 247 -33.80 12.10 -51.35
CA ALA A 247 -33.51 10.67 -51.23
C ALA A 247 -33.12 10.25 -49.81
N SER A 248 -32.57 11.15 -49.00
CA SER A 248 -32.18 10.86 -47.60
C SER A 248 -33.37 10.62 -46.66
N SER A 249 -34.59 11.02 -47.08
CA SER A 249 -35.82 10.75 -46.34
C SER A 249 -36.33 9.31 -46.45
N LYS A 250 -35.81 8.54 -47.41
CA LYS A 250 -36.29 7.18 -47.75
C LYS A 250 -35.74 6.08 -46.84
N SER A 251 -34.66 6.33 -46.10
CA SER A 251 -34.05 5.34 -45.21
C SER A 251 -33.62 5.97 -43.89
N ALA A 252 -34.04 5.39 -42.78
CA ALA A 252 -33.57 5.77 -41.46
C ALA A 252 -32.13 5.28 -41.25
N VAL A 253 -31.26 6.15 -40.75
CA VAL A 253 -29.86 5.84 -40.41
C VAL A 253 -29.64 6.04 -38.91
N PRO A 254 -28.75 5.27 -38.27
CA PRO A 254 -28.38 5.51 -36.88
C PRO A 254 -27.75 6.90 -36.73
N MET A 255 -28.41 7.77 -35.98
CA MET A 255 -28.00 9.14 -35.70
C MET A 255 -27.95 9.36 -34.20
N MET A 256 -26.92 10.09 -33.75
CA MET A 256 -26.87 10.56 -32.37
C MET A 256 -27.53 11.92 -32.26
N ILE A 257 -28.41 12.05 -31.29
CA ILE A 257 -29.30 13.20 -31.11
C ILE A 257 -29.31 13.55 -29.62
N HIS A 258 -29.16 14.83 -29.30
CA HIS A 258 -29.36 15.33 -27.94
C HIS A 258 -30.67 16.10 -27.89
N VAL A 259 -31.59 15.60 -27.08
CA VAL A 259 -32.91 16.20 -26.86
C VAL A 259 -32.79 17.14 -25.68
N THR A 260 -33.08 18.42 -25.88
CA THR A 260 -33.03 19.44 -24.82
C THR A 260 -34.38 19.60 -24.15
N GLY A 261 -35.48 19.36 -24.87
CA GLY A 261 -36.83 19.45 -24.34
C GLY A 261 -37.91 19.10 -25.37
N LYS A 262 -39.17 19.15 -24.94
CA LYS A 262 -40.35 18.93 -25.80
C LYS A 262 -41.12 20.23 -25.99
N ARG A 263 -41.50 20.53 -27.23
CA ARG A 263 -42.29 21.71 -27.58
C ARG A 263 -43.42 21.32 -28.53
N GLY A 264 -44.64 21.21 -27.99
CA GLY A 264 -45.80 20.72 -28.74
C GLY A 264 -45.58 19.29 -29.22
N ASP A 265 -45.66 19.11 -30.54
CA ASP A 265 -45.59 17.80 -31.20
C ASP A 265 -44.15 17.37 -31.57
N PHE A 266 -43.14 18.20 -31.27
CA PHE A 266 -41.73 17.89 -31.57
C PHE A 266 -40.82 18.04 -30.35
N TYR A 267 -39.68 17.38 -30.43
CA TYR A 267 -38.56 17.50 -29.50
C TYR A 267 -37.54 18.50 -30.05
N GLU A 268 -37.10 19.43 -29.22
CA GLU A 268 -36.00 20.33 -29.55
C GLU A 268 -34.68 19.58 -29.37
N ILE A 269 -33.79 19.77 -30.34
CA ILE A 269 -32.45 19.20 -30.32
C ILE A 269 -31.43 20.29 -30.57
N ASP A 270 -30.29 20.19 -29.92
CA ASP A 270 -29.11 21.03 -30.17
C ASP A 270 -28.01 20.27 -30.94
N PHE A 271 -28.14 18.95 -31.05
CA PHE A 271 -27.18 18.06 -31.70
C PHE A 271 -27.87 17.08 -32.68
N PRO A 272 -27.31 16.82 -33.89
CA PRO A 272 -26.03 17.30 -34.45
C PRO A 272 -25.97 18.79 -34.79
N ARG A 273 -27.12 19.45 -34.77
CA ARG A 273 -27.29 20.89 -34.88
C ARG A 273 -28.64 21.24 -34.28
N GLN A 274 -28.84 22.53 -34.00
CA GLN A 274 -30.15 23.03 -33.60
C GLN A 274 -31.23 22.62 -34.62
N GLY A 275 -32.27 21.96 -34.13
CA GLY A 275 -33.28 21.34 -34.97
C GLY A 275 -34.43 20.74 -34.17
N ARG A 276 -35.20 19.91 -34.87
CA ARG A 276 -36.40 19.26 -34.34
C ARG A 276 -36.37 17.77 -34.60
N VAL A 277 -36.97 17.03 -33.70
CA VAL A 277 -37.18 15.60 -33.84
C VAL A 277 -38.64 15.29 -33.63
N LEU A 278 -39.24 14.64 -34.63
CA LEU A 278 -40.56 14.04 -34.57
C LEU A 278 -40.37 12.56 -34.29
N ALA A 279 -40.94 12.09 -33.19
CA ALA A 279 -40.82 10.72 -32.76
C ALA A 279 -42.17 10.23 -32.23
N ASP A 280 -42.57 9.01 -32.59
CA ASP A 280 -43.82 8.37 -32.14
C ASP A 280 -43.70 7.79 -30.71
N ILE A 281 -42.65 8.18 -29.99
CA ILE A 281 -42.13 7.63 -28.73
C ILE A 281 -41.71 8.78 -27.84
N GLU A 282 -41.93 8.66 -26.52
CA GLU A 282 -41.55 9.71 -25.59
C GLU A 282 -40.03 9.72 -25.38
N LEU A 283 -39.42 10.87 -25.67
CA LEU A 283 -38.00 11.15 -25.40
C LEU A 283 -37.88 12.09 -24.20
N GLU A 284 -37.11 11.68 -23.18
CA GLU A 284 -36.65 12.57 -22.11
C GLU A 284 -35.52 13.48 -22.62
N SER A 285 -35.18 14.52 -21.85
CA SER A 285 -34.04 15.41 -22.14
C SER A 285 -32.72 14.66 -21.91
N SER A 286 -32.19 14.03 -22.96
CA SER A 286 -31.01 13.16 -22.89
C SER A 286 -30.39 12.91 -24.27
N TRP A 287 -29.28 12.17 -24.30
CA TRP A 287 -28.57 11.73 -25.51
C TRP A 287 -29.08 10.37 -25.99
N TYR A 288 -29.41 10.29 -27.27
CA TYR A 288 -29.93 9.08 -27.91
C TYR A 288 -29.12 8.71 -29.14
N VAL A 289 -29.01 7.41 -29.42
CA VAL A 289 -28.60 6.88 -30.72
C VAL A 289 -29.80 6.15 -31.30
N ILE A 290 -30.48 6.80 -32.25
CA ILE A 290 -31.76 6.33 -32.80
C ILE A 290 -31.75 6.37 -34.32
N ALA A 291 -32.51 5.47 -34.94
CA ALA A 291 -32.69 5.44 -36.37
C ALA A 291 -33.57 6.63 -36.79
N ALA A 292 -32.96 7.66 -37.36
CA ALA A 292 -33.61 8.87 -37.81
C ALA A 292 -33.44 9.03 -39.32
N ALA A 293 -34.50 9.50 -40.01
CA ALA A 293 -34.39 9.97 -41.38
C ALA A 293 -34.65 11.47 -41.43
N ASN A 294 -34.08 12.15 -42.42
CA ASN A 294 -34.41 13.56 -42.61
C ASN A 294 -35.83 13.69 -43.18
N MET A 295 -36.56 14.70 -42.71
CA MET A 295 -37.86 15.05 -43.22
C MET A 295 -37.70 16.23 -44.18
N THR A 296 -37.44 15.96 -45.46
CA THR A 296 -37.25 17.00 -46.48
C THR A 296 -38.35 16.96 -47.57
N PRO A 297 -38.82 18.13 -48.06
CA PRO A 297 -38.39 19.47 -47.69
C PRO A 297 -39.47 20.28 -46.95
N TYR A 298 -39.06 21.10 -45.98
CA TYR A 298 -39.72 22.38 -45.68
C TYR A 298 -41.09 22.34 -44.93
N LEU A 299 -41.12 21.86 -43.68
CA LEU A 299 -42.28 22.06 -42.80
C LEU A 299 -41.85 22.38 -41.35
N PRO A 300 -42.42 23.42 -40.72
CA PRO A 300 -42.66 24.77 -41.23
C PRO A 300 -41.38 25.64 -41.17
N LEU A 301 -41.35 26.71 -41.95
CA LEU A 301 -40.39 27.80 -41.77
C LEU A 301 -40.71 28.54 -40.47
N GLU A 302 -39.75 28.67 -39.57
CA GLU A 302 -39.81 29.70 -38.52
C GLU A 302 -38.98 30.89 -38.99
N ASP A 303 -39.60 32.08 -38.98
CA ASP A 303 -38.97 33.34 -39.39
C ASP A 303 -38.26 33.27 -40.76
N GLY A 304 -38.83 32.51 -41.69
CA GLY A 304 -38.30 32.35 -43.05
C GLY A 304 -37.06 31.44 -43.17
N ARG A 305 -36.66 30.73 -42.11
CA ARG A 305 -35.53 29.78 -42.12
C ARG A 305 -36.00 28.33 -41.99
N ALA A 306 -35.39 27.44 -42.78
CA ALA A 306 -35.66 26.02 -42.71
C ALA A 306 -34.98 25.42 -41.47
N ILE A 307 -35.79 24.95 -40.52
CA ILE A 307 -35.28 24.24 -39.35
C ILE A 307 -35.09 22.76 -39.71
N PRO A 308 -33.90 22.19 -39.46
CA PRO A 308 -33.66 20.76 -39.64
C PRO A 308 -34.66 19.94 -38.83
N THR A 309 -35.45 19.08 -39.49
CA THR A 309 -36.45 18.26 -38.81
C THR A 309 -36.22 16.79 -39.16
N PHE A 310 -36.04 15.96 -38.15
CA PHE A 310 -35.81 14.52 -38.29
C PHE A 310 -37.04 13.74 -37.87
N ARG A 311 -37.32 12.65 -38.57
CA ARG A 311 -38.33 11.68 -38.17
C ARG A 311 -37.66 10.41 -37.67
N VAL A 312 -37.98 10.02 -36.45
CA VAL A 312 -37.55 8.77 -35.84
C VAL A 312 -38.59 7.71 -36.17
N TYR A 313 -38.15 6.58 -36.72
CA TYR A 313 -39.05 5.47 -37.04
C TYR A 313 -38.89 4.37 -35.98
N SER A 314 -39.99 3.99 -35.32
CA SER A 314 -40.05 3.01 -34.23
C SER A 314 -39.88 1.54 -34.68
N ALA A 315 -39.74 1.28 -35.98
CA ALA A 315 -40.02 -0.02 -36.60
C ALA A 315 -38.93 -1.12 -36.45
N ALA A 316 -38.14 -1.15 -35.38
CA ALA A 316 -37.31 -2.33 -35.10
C ALA A 316 -37.01 -2.60 -33.62
N THR A 317 -37.06 -1.59 -32.76
CA THR A 317 -36.86 -1.70 -31.32
C THR A 317 -37.38 -0.40 -30.71
N ALA A 318 -38.00 -0.46 -29.52
CA ALA A 318 -38.21 0.75 -28.74
C ALA A 318 -36.87 1.53 -28.71
N PRO A 319 -36.90 2.86 -28.83
CA PRO A 319 -35.72 3.69 -28.62
C PRO A 319 -35.33 3.52 -27.17
N GLU A 320 -34.54 2.48 -26.92
CA GLU A 320 -33.79 2.37 -25.70
C GLU A 320 -32.82 3.53 -25.78
N ALA A 321 -32.98 4.52 -24.89
CA ALA A 321 -31.87 5.36 -24.46
C ALA A 321 -30.65 4.43 -24.43
N CYS A 322 -29.62 4.78 -25.21
CA CYS A 322 -28.55 3.88 -25.62
C CYS A 322 -28.40 2.71 -24.66
N LYS A 323 -28.39 1.45 -25.12
CA LYS A 323 -28.20 0.22 -24.29
C LYS A 323 -27.03 0.24 -23.28
N GLN A 324 -26.32 1.36 -23.12
CA GLN A 324 -25.41 1.74 -22.07
C GLN A 324 -25.84 3.12 -21.54
N ASP A 325 -26.25 3.18 -20.28
CA ASP A 325 -26.98 4.27 -19.60
C ASP A 325 -26.45 5.71 -19.76
N HIS A 326 -25.30 5.95 -20.38
CA HIS A 326 -24.77 7.29 -20.61
C HIS A 326 -24.02 7.40 -21.96
N CYS A 327 -24.75 7.72 -23.03
CA CYS A 327 -24.14 8.03 -24.33
C CYS A 327 -23.38 9.36 -24.32
N ALA A 328 -23.81 10.35 -23.52
CA ALA A 328 -23.11 11.62 -23.30
C ALA A 328 -21.70 11.40 -22.73
N ASP A 329 -21.59 10.50 -21.75
CA ASP A 329 -20.34 10.14 -21.07
C ASP A 329 -19.34 9.43 -21.99
N ARG A 330 -19.74 9.07 -23.21
CA ARG A 330 -18.88 8.38 -24.18
C ARG A 330 -18.35 9.29 -25.28
N VAL A 331 -18.83 10.52 -25.37
CA VAL A 331 -18.44 11.49 -26.40
C VAL A 331 -17.59 12.60 -25.76
N SER A 332 -16.57 12.17 -25.02
CA SER A 332 -15.59 13.08 -24.42
C SER A 332 -14.17 12.62 -24.74
N PHE A 333 -13.20 13.54 -24.67
CA PHE A 333 -11.79 13.15 -24.75
C PHE A 333 -11.44 12.15 -23.65
N GLY A 334 -12.03 12.28 -22.45
CA GLY A 334 -11.87 11.32 -21.36
C GLY A 334 -12.28 9.89 -21.75
N ALA A 335 -13.44 9.72 -22.39
CA ALA A 335 -13.91 8.41 -22.84
C ALA A 335 -13.00 7.78 -23.93
N VAL A 336 -12.47 8.59 -24.84
CA VAL A 336 -11.52 8.12 -25.87
C VAL A 336 -10.20 7.73 -25.21
N LEU A 337 -9.68 8.57 -24.31
CA LEU A 337 -8.42 8.34 -23.60
C LEU A 337 -8.51 7.16 -22.64
N GLN A 338 -9.65 6.92 -22.00
CA GLN A 338 -9.88 5.76 -21.14
C GLN A 338 -9.68 4.43 -21.89
N LYS A 339 -10.06 4.36 -23.18
CA LYS A 339 -9.82 3.15 -23.99
C LYS A 339 -8.34 2.90 -24.27
N GLU A 340 -7.58 3.97 -24.51
CA GLU A 340 -6.14 3.89 -24.76
C GLU A 340 -5.34 3.70 -23.46
N PHE A 341 -5.89 4.16 -22.33
CA PHE A 341 -5.28 4.14 -21.00
C PHE A 341 -6.23 3.56 -19.93
N PRO A 342 -6.59 2.27 -20.00
CA PRO A 342 -7.65 1.68 -19.15
C PRO A 342 -7.33 1.70 -17.65
N ASN A 343 -6.05 1.75 -17.27
CA ASN A 343 -5.61 1.74 -15.87
C ASN A 343 -5.26 3.13 -15.33
N ALA A 344 -5.56 4.20 -16.07
CA ALA A 344 -5.22 5.57 -15.68
C ALA A 344 -6.25 6.23 -14.75
N GLY A 345 -7.34 5.54 -14.40
CA GLY A 345 -8.42 6.15 -13.60
C GLY A 345 -9.12 7.31 -14.33
N ILE A 346 -9.09 7.28 -15.67
CA ILE A 346 -9.75 8.25 -16.53
C ILE A 346 -11.17 7.75 -16.80
N ASP A 347 -12.12 8.67 -16.74
CA ASP A 347 -13.50 8.44 -17.11
C ASP A 347 -14.03 9.63 -17.94
N PHE A 348 -15.35 9.74 -18.05
CA PHE A 348 -16.01 10.79 -18.79
C PHE A 348 -15.87 12.18 -18.18
N SER A 349 -15.63 12.26 -16.87
CA SER A 349 -15.46 13.50 -16.10
C SER A 349 -14.03 14.04 -16.16
N TRP A 350 -13.12 13.29 -16.78
CA TRP A 350 -11.73 13.66 -16.90
C TRP A 350 -11.54 14.97 -17.68
N THR A 351 -10.69 15.84 -17.14
CA THR A 351 -10.20 17.06 -17.81
C THR A 351 -8.66 17.09 -17.79
N PRO A 352 -8.02 17.90 -18.65
CA PRO A 352 -6.56 18.04 -18.66
C PRO A 352 -5.99 18.44 -17.29
N GLU A 353 -6.69 19.30 -16.55
CA GLU A 353 -6.29 19.77 -15.22
C GLU A 353 -6.15 18.62 -14.21
N VAL A 354 -7.01 17.58 -14.32
CA VAL A 354 -6.91 16.38 -13.48
C VAL A 354 -5.58 15.66 -13.72
N SER A 355 -5.18 15.49 -14.99
CA SER A 355 -3.89 14.89 -15.32
C SER A 355 -2.70 15.76 -14.95
N GLU A 356 -2.82 17.08 -15.09
CA GLU A 356 -1.79 18.04 -14.69
C GLU A 356 -1.51 17.97 -13.18
N GLN A 357 -2.54 17.83 -12.34
CA GLN A 357 -2.36 17.67 -10.90
C GLN A 357 -1.42 16.51 -10.54
N TYR A 358 -1.53 15.35 -11.20
CA TYR A 358 -0.63 14.22 -10.96
C TYR A 358 0.81 14.50 -11.39
N VAL A 359 0.99 15.21 -12.50
CA VAL A 359 2.32 15.59 -13.01
C VAL A 359 2.97 16.63 -12.10
N THR A 360 2.23 17.66 -11.71
CA THR A 360 2.70 18.73 -10.82
C THR A 360 2.99 18.19 -9.43
N ALA A 361 2.13 17.32 -8.88
CA ALA A 361 2.36 16.68 -7.58
C ALA A 361 3.67 15.87 -7.58
N TRP A 362 3.93 15.10 -8.64
CA TRP A 362 5.20 14.39 -8.79
C TRP A 362 6.40 15.34 -8.92
N GLN A 363 6.28 16.40 -9.73
CA GLN A 363 7.35 17.39 -9.89
C GLN A 363 7.70 18.07 -8.56
N GLN A 364 6.69 18.52 -7.80
CA GLN A 364 6.87 19.12 -6.48
C GLN A 364 7.49 18.13 -5.47
N ALA A 365 6.99 16.89 -5.43
CA ALA A 365 7.54 15.85 -4.57
C ALA A 365 8.99 15.49 -4.94
N SER A 366 9.33 15.51 -6.23
CA SER A 366 10.70 15.26 -6.70
C SER A 366 11.65 16.43 -6.45
N ALA A 367 11.15 17.67 -6.46
CA ALA A 367 11.94 18.88 -6.26
C ALA A 367 12.32 19.11 -4.78
N GLN A 368 11.48 18.68 -3.83
CA GLN A 368 11.80 18.73 -2.39
C GLN A 368 12.95 17.79 -1.95
N ILE A 369 13.49 16.99 -2.88
CA ILE A 369 14.51 15.99 -2.64
C ILE A 369 15.90 16.42 -3.19
N GLN A 370 15.96 17.49 -3.99
CA GLN A 370 17.21 18.15 -4.39
C GLN A 370 17.61 19.19 -3.35
#